data_AF-A0A1X0DYM2-F1
#
_entry.id   AF-A0A1X0DYM2-F1
#
_cell.length_a   1.000
_cell.length_b   1.000
_cell.length_c   1.000
_cell.angle_alpha   90.00
_cell.angle_beta   90.00
_cell.angle_gamma   90.00
#
_symmetry.space_group_name_H-M   'P 1'
#
loop_
_entity.id
_entity.type
_entity.pdbx_description
1 polymer ?
#
loop_
_entity_poly.entity_id
_entity_poly.type
_entity_poly.pdbx_seq_one_letter_code
_entity_poly.pdbx_strand_id
1 'polypeptide(L)' 'MARLIGVDLPRDKRLEVALTYIYGIGRTRATETLKATGISGDLRVHELIIC' A
#
# COMPACT_ATOMS: atom_id res chain seq x y z
N MET A 1 12.96 0.82 1.92
CA MET A 1 12.42 1.24 0.62
C MET A 1 11.46 0.12 0.35
N ALA A 2 10.15 0.36 0.48
CA ALA A 2 9.22 -0.76 0.47
C ALA A 2 9.11 -1.24 -0.97
N ARG A 3 9.68 -2.41 -1.24
CA ARG A 3 9.60 -3.04 -2.55
C ARG A 3 8.45 -4.03 -2.52
N LEU A 4 7.29 -3.63 -3.03
CA LEU A 4 6.17 -4.53 -3.27
C LEU A 4 6.05 -4.74 -4.78
N ILE A 5 6.17 -5.98 -5.28
CA ILE A 5 5.97 -6.31 -6.71
C ILE A 5 6.89 -5.51 -7.66
N GLY A 6 8.09 -5.12 -7.21
CA GLY A 6 9.04 -4.36 -8.03
C GLY A 6 8.70 -2.87 -8.21
N VAL A 7 7.65 -2.36 -7.56
CA VAL A 7 7.29 -0.93 -7.54
C VAL A 7 7.83 -0.29 -6.27
N ASP A 8 8.43 0.90 -6.40
CA ASP A 8 8.88 1.68 -5.26
C ASP A 8 7.72 2.49 -4.68
N LEU A 9 7.33 2.16 -3.45
CA LEU A 9 6.25 2.85 -2.75
C LEU A 9 6.82 3.93 -1.83
N PRO A 10 6.33 5.18 -1.90
CA PRO A 10 6.78 6.25 -1.03
C PRO A 10 6.46 5.94 0.45
N ARG A 11 7.48 5.97 1.31
CA ARG A 11 7.41 5.48 2.69
C ARG A 11 6.55 6.35 3.63
N ASP A 12 6.46 7.64 3.35
CA ASP A 12 5.73 8.63 4.16
C ASP A 12 4.24 8.72 3.82
N LYS A 13 3.76 7.95 2.85
CA LYS A 13 2.35 7.95 2.47
C LYS A 13 1.57 6.84 3.16
N ARG A 14 0.28 7.11 3.37
CA ARG A 14 -0.73 6.12 3.76
C ARG A 14 -0.79 5.01 2.73
N LEU A 15 -0.99 3.77 3.18
CA LEU A 15 -1.03 2.59 2.32
C LEU A 15 -2.07 2.71 1.21
N GLU A 16 -3.25 3.25 1.53
CA GLU A 16 -4.32 3.44 0.54
C GLU A 16 -3.88 4.31 -0.64
N VAL A 17 -3.11 5.37 -0.37
CA VAL A 17 -2.57 6.25 -1.41
C VAL A 17 -1.38 5.60 -2.10
N ALA A 18 -0.51 4.95 -1.34
CA ALA A 18 0.67 4.30 -1.89
C ALA A 18 0.28 3.20 -2.88
N LEU A 19 -0.73 2.39 -2.58
CA LEU A 19 -1.23 1.35 -3.49
C LEU A 19 -1.75 1.92 -4.82
N THR A 20 -2.24 3.16 -4.86
CA THR A 20 -2.65 3.81 -6.12
C THR A 20 -1.49 4.22 -7.04
N TYR A 21 -0.25 4.17 -6.56
CA TYR A 21 0.94 4.34 -7.41
C TYR A 21 1.25 3.08 -8.22
N ILE A 22 0.65 1.95 -7.89
CA ILE A 22 0.79 0.71 -8.67
C ILE A 22 -0.11 0.83 -9.90
N TYR A 23 0.50 0.73 -11.08
CA TYR A 23 -0.22 0.78 -12.35
C TYR A 23 -1.30 -0.31 -12.40
N GLY A 24 -2.55 0.08 -12.61
CA GLY A 24 -3.71 -0.83 -12.62
C GLY A 24 -4.39 -1.04 -11.25
N ILE A 25 -3.90 -0.41 -10.17
CA ILE A 25 -4.58 -0.38 -8.87
C ILE A 25 -5.14 1.03 -8.63
N GLY A 26 -6.45 1.18 -8.83
CA GLY A 26 -7.19 2.38 -8.42
C GLY A 26 -7.56 2.35 -6.94
N ARG A 27 -8.23 3.41 -6.45
CA ARG A 27 -8.73 3.49 -5.06
C ARG A 27 -9.56 2.28 -4.65
N THR A 28 -10.50 1.85 -5.49
CA THR A 28 -11.39 0.71 -5.18
C THR A 28 -10.61 -0.57 -4.94
N ARG A 29 -9.64 -0.89 -5.82
CA ARG A 29 -8.79 -2.08 -5.68
C ARG A 29 -7.83 -1.97 -4.50
N ALA A 30 -7.32 -0.77 -4.21
CA ALA A 30 -6.51 -0.54 -3.02
C ALA A 30 -7.31 -0.84 -1.75
N THR A 31 -8.54 -0.31 -1.62
CA THR A 31 -9.40 -0.56 -0.45
C THR A 31 -9.83 -2.03 -0.34
N GLU A 32 -10.15 -2.69 -1.46
CA GLU A 32 -10.45 -4.13 -1.47
C GLU A 32 -9.24 -4.97 -1.04
N THR A 33 -8.05 -4.66 -1.53
CA THR A 33 -6.81 -5.36 -1.15
C THR A 33 -6.50 -5.17 0.33
N LEU A 34 -6.69 -3.97 0.85
CA LEU A 34 -6.54 -3.65 2.29
C LEU A 34 -7.54 -4.42 3.14
N LYS A 35 -8.82 -4.47 2.72
CA LYS A 35 -9.85 -5.27 3.40
C LYS A 35 -9.56 -6.77 3.35
N ALA A 36 -9.12 -7.28 2.20
CA ALA A 36 -8.78 -8.70 2.02
C ALA A 36 -7.56 -9.11 2.85
N THR A 37 -6.60 -8.21 3.04
CA THR A 37 -5.41 -8.44 3.88
C THR A 37 -5.63 -8.12 5.35
N GLY A 38 -6.77 -7.49 5.72
CA GLY A 38 -7.04 -7.05 7.09
C GLY A 38 -6.15 -5.90 7.56
N ILE A 39 -5.48 -5.22 6.62
CA ILE A 39 -4.55 -4.13 6.92
C ILE A 39 -5.30 -2.81 6.89
N SER A 40 -5.10 -1.97 7.92
CA SER A 40 -5.67 -0.63 7.94
C SER A 40 -5.00 0.27 6.91
N GLY A 41 -5.78 0.90 6.03
CA GLY A 41 -5.30 1.83 5.00
C GLY A 41 -4.68 3.13 5.53
N ASP A 42 -4.88 3.41 6.82
CA ASP A 42 -4.27 4.55 7.52
C ASP A 42 -2.80 4.30 7.89
N LEU A 43 -2.38 3.03 7.90
CA LEU A 43 -1.00 2.64 8.20
C LEU A 43 -0.06 3.19 7.13
N ARG A 44 1.13 3.57 7.58
CA ARG A 44 2.17 4.06 6.67
C ARG A 44 2.93 2.89 6.08
N VAL A 45 3.43 3.09 4.86
CA VAL A 45 4.22 2.08 4.13
C VAL A 45 5.44 1.62 4.92
N HIS A 46 6.05 2.47 5.74
CA HIS A 46 7.19 2.07 6.57
C HIS A 46 6.84 1.15 7.74
N GLU A 47 5.59 1.14 8.22
CA GLU A 47 5.16 0.29 9.33
C GLU A 47 4.94 -1.17 8.89
N LEU A 48 4.79 -1.41 7.59
CA LEU A 48 4.59 -2.74 7.03
C LEU A 48 5.89 -3.54 6.82
N ILE A 49 7.07 -2.91 6.85
CA ILE A 49 8.37 -3.52 6.46
C ILE A 49 9.03 -4.31 7.61
N ILE A 50 8.32 -4.57 8.73
CA ILE A 50 8.93 -5.12 9.96
C ILE A 50 8.75 -6.65 10.09
N CYS A 51 8.49 -7.38 9.00
CA CYS A 51 8.57 -8.85 8.96
C CYS A 51 9.59 -9.31 7.91
#